data_AF-A0A399S1W8-F1
#
_entry.id   AF-A0A399S1W8-F1
#
_cell.length_a   1.000
_cell.length_b   1.000
_cell.length_c   1.000
_cell.angle_alpha   90.00
_cell.angle_beta   90.00
_cell.angle_gamma   90.00
#
_symmetry.space_group_name_H-M   'P 1'
#
loop_
_entity.id
_entity.type
_entity.pdbx_description
1 polymer ?
#
loop_
_entity_poly.entity_id
_entity_poly.type
_entity_poly.pdbx_seq_one_letter_code
_entity_poly.pdbx_strand_id
1 'polypeptide(L)'
;MPLLKFPRKLYFIVWVALLRTGAFAQDQTPPDYTAVYHPVINQAELRVVEKKYEEALVAYKQAFASVPSAFARDYYNAAVAALLLQERKETFDYLEKLVAKGVSLDYLERQPVFDSLQATRHWRKFARKYPKRRRKYNEGFNQELRANLDELYARDQYFRQAKGGWRVHGDTIKKIEVANTAKLLGWIDAYGYPGEDQIGVADTLEQLPRFSIVIERQTKARKGHDFSDVLTKAVKQGRIAPQPAAYLLDQQAGRSKYGSRAFIKIDCDECAESDQIGEYLTGNMDEETRQRIDSNRQELGLEPLGEYRLKILHGTTDKRFKLSYTWSVANFVVPSKEAAKVILESLSLKD
;
A
#
# COMPACT_ATOMS: atom_id res chain seq x y z
N MET A 1 25.90 85.91 -5.36
CA MET A 1 24.60 85.96 -6.06
C MET A 1 24.86 85.96 -7.55
N PRO A 2 24.12 85.25 -8.42
CA PRO A 2 23.45 83.95 -8.30
C PRO A 2 23.98 82.98 -9.41
N LEU A 3 23.88 81.64 -9.24
CA LEU A 3 22.96 80.71 -9.96
C LEU A 3 23.08 80.78 -11.51
N LEU A 4 23.17 79.69 -12.29
CA LEU A 4 22.49 78.41 -12.15
C LEU A 4 23.14 77.39 -13.12
N LYS A 5 23.25 76.14 -12.66
CA LYS A 5 23.74 74.98 -13.40
C LYS A 5 22.69 74.49 -14.40
N PHE A 6 23.11 74.06 -15.60
CA PHE A 6 22.36 73.13 -16.45
C PHE A 6 23.22 71.87 -16.67
N PRO A 7 22.77 70.66 -16.31
CA PRO A 7 23.54 69.45 -16.54
C PRO A 7 23.35 68.94 -17.97
N ARG A 8 24.47 68.45 -18.51
CA ARG A 8 24.58 67.66 -19.74
C ARG A 8 23.59 66.50 -19.72
N LYS A 9 22.74 66.39 -20.75
CA LYS A 9 21.99 65.17 -21.05
C LYS A 9 22.99 64.07 -21.40
N LEU A 10 23.29 63.21 -20.43
CA LEU A 10 24.00 61.96 -20.63
C LEU A 10 22.95 60.92 -21.05
N TYR A 11 22.98 60.50 -22.31
CA TYR A 11 22.19 59.38 -22.80
C TYR A 11 22.71 58.10 -22.15
N PHE A 12 22.04 57.64 -21.08
CA PHE A 12 22.28 56.34 -20.49
C PHE A 12 21.33 55.34 -21.15
N ILE A 13 21.79 54.70 -22.22
CA ILE A 13 21.08 53.56 -22.82
C ILE A 13 21.30 52.37 -21.88
N VAL A 14 20.31 52.10 -21.02
CA VAL A 14 20.26 50.86 -20.23
C VAL A 14 19.83 49.74 -21.18
N TRP A 15 20.80 48.95 -21.65
CA TRP A 15 20.53 47.65 -22.24
C TRP A 15 20.07 46.70 -21.13
N VAL A 16 18.76 46.61 -20.92
CA VAL A 16 18.17 45.51 -20.14
C VAL A 16 18.21 44.27 -21.03
N ALA A 17 19.27 43.49 -20.91
CA ALA A 17 19.29 42.12 -21.40
C ALA A 17 18.31 41.30 -20.53
N LEU A 18 17.06 41.19 -20.98
CA LEU A 18 16.13 40.17 -20.49
C LEU A 18 16.66 38.80 -20.94
N LEU A 19 17.63 38.27 -20.18
CA LEU A 19 17.90 36.84 -20.14
C LEU A 19 16.64 36.18 -19.57
N ARG A 20 15.70 35.87 -20.47
CA ARG A 20 14.67 34.88 -20.21
C ARG A 20 15.40 33.57 -19.94
N THR A 21 15.68 33.29 -18.68
CA THR A 21 15.90 31.92 -18.23
C THR A 21 14.62 31.18 -18.57
N GLY A 22 14.59 30.56 -19.75
CA GLY A 22 13.63 29.52 -20.06
C GLY A 22 13.86 28.45 -19.00
N ALA A 23 13.04 28.46 -17.96
CA ALA A 23 12.81 27.28 -17.18
C ALA A 23 12.23 26.29 -18.18
N PHE A 24 13.09 25.39 -18.68
CA PHE A 24 12.64 24.12 -19.20
C PHE A 24 11.90 23.48 -18.03
N ALA A 25 10.58 23.69 -17.98
CA ALA A 25 9.70 22.68 -17.43
C ALA A 25 9.92 21.47 -18.33
N GLN A 26 10.89 20.62 -17.98
CA GLN A 26 10.84 19.25 -18.43
C GLN A 26 9.48 18.78 -17.94
N ASP A 27 8.60 18.51 -18.89
CA ASP A 27 7.38 17.76 -18.67
C ASP A 27 7.86 16.35 -18.30
N GLN A 28 8.32 16.20 -17.05
CA GLN A 28 8.83 14.94 -16.54
C GLN A 28 7.62 14.06 -16.40
N THR A 29 7.47 13.13 -17.35
CA THR A 29 6.51 12.04 -17.26
C THR A 29 6.60 11.47 -15.84
N PRO A 30 5.47 11.36 -15.10
CA PRO A 30 5.49 10.80 -13.76
C PRO A 30 6.23 9.45 -13.75
N PRO A 31 7.05 9.17 -12.73
CA PRO A 31 7.83 7.95 -12.69
C PRO A 31 6.92 6.72 -12.69
N ASP A 32 7.30 5.69 -13.44
CA ASP A 32 6.62 4.40 -13.40
C ASP A 32 7.09 3.61 -12.17
N TYR A 33 6.23 3.51 -11.16
CA TYR A 33 6.53 2.84 -9.89
C TYR A 33 6.89 1.36 -10.09
N THR A 34 6.37 0.68 -11.12
CA THR A 34 6.73 -0.73 -11.38
C THR A 34 8.18 -0.87 -11.85
N ALA A 35 8.75 0.19 -12.42
CA ALA A 35 10.12 0.18 -12.92
C ALA A 35 11.13 0.70 -11.88
N VAL A 36 10.81 1.80 -11.19
CA VAL A 36 11.82 2.52 -10.38
C VAL A 36 11.66 2.35 -8.87
N TYR A 37 10.48 1.98 -8.41
CA TYR A 37 10.15 1.97 -6.98
C TYR A 37 10.01 0.55 -6.42
N HIS A 38 9.05 -0.22 -6.93
CA HIS A 38 8.72 -1.54 -6.38
C HIS A 38 9.89 -2.54 -6.40
N PRO A 39 10.72 -2.61 -7.46
CA PRO A 39 11.90 -3.47 -7.44
C PRO A 39 12.90 -3.11 -6.33
N VAL A 40 13.09 -1.81 -6.05
CA VAL A 40 14.02 -1.33 -5.02
C VAL A 40 13.43 -1.54 -3.61
N ILE A 41 12.12 -1.37 -3.43
CA ILE A 41 11.44 -1.75 -2.19
C ILE A 41 11.59 -3.24 -1.93
N ASN A 42 11.40 -4.09 -2.94
CA ASN A 42 11.61 -5.53 -2.79
C ASN A 42 13.04 -5.86 -2.31
N GLN A 43 14.05 -5.22 -2.90
CA GLN A 43 15.44 -5.36 -2.43
C GLN A 43 15.58 -4.93 -0.96
N ALA A 44 15.02 -3.79 -0.57
CA ALA A 44 15.06 -3.32 0.82
C ALA A 44 14.44 -4.34 1.79
N GLU A 45 13.28 -4.89 1.43
CA GLU A 45 12.57 -5.88 2.22
C GLU A 45 13.35 -7.21 2.32
N LEU A 46 14.03 -7.65 1.26
CA LEU A 46 14.92 -8.82 1.32
C LEU A 46 16.13 -8.58 2.23
N ARG A 47 16.70 -7.37 2.23
CA ARG A 47 17.76 -7.00 3.17
C ARG A 47 17.28 -6.99 4.62
N VAL A 48 16.02 -6.64 4.86
CA VAL A 48 15.39 -6.81 6.18
C VAL A 48 15.31 -8.29 6.57
N VAL A 49 14.89 -9.17 5.65
CA VAL A 49 14.86 -10.62 5.89
C VAL A 49 16.25 -11.15 6.26
N GLU A 50 17.29 -10.67 5.59
CA GLU A 50 18.70 -10.98 5.86
C GLU A 50 19.27 -10.29 7.11
N LYS A 51 18.48 -9.47 7.82
CA LYS A 51 18.89 -8.63 8.97
C LYS A 51 19.99 -7.61 8.65
N LYS A 52 20.17 -7.27 7.38
CA LYS A 52 21.11 -6.25 6.88
C LYS A 52 20.42 -4.89 6.85
N TYR A 53 20.12 -4.34 8.03
CA TYR A 53 19.29 -3.15 8.15
C TYR A 53 19.88 -1.88 7.51
N GLU A 54 21.22 -1.76 7.49
CA GLU A 54 21.90 -0.63 6.83
C GLU A 54 21.67 -0.66 5.31
N GLU A 55 21.90 -1.80 4.67
CA GLU A 55 21.61 -2.01 3.25
C GLU A 55 20.12 -1.81 2.95
N ALA A 56 19.23 -2.31 3.81
CA ALA A 56 17.79 -2.10 3.68
C ALA A 56 17.43 -0.61 3.69
N LEU A 57 18.00 0.16 4.63
CA LEU A 57 17.73 1.58 4.79
C LEU A 57 18.26 2.41 3.61
N VAL A 58 19.41 2.03 3.04
CA VAL A 58 19.93 2.60 1.80
C VAL A 58 18.96 2.36 0.63
N ALA A 59 18.48 1.12 0.47
CA ALA A 59 17.52 0.78 -0.59
C ALA A 59 16.18 1.51 -0.40
N TYR A 60 15.64 1.62 0.81
CA TYR A 60 14.44 2.44 1.08
C TYR A 60 14.65 3.90 0.67
N LYS A 61 15.78 4.53 1.04
CA LYS A 61 16.09 5.91 0.66
C LYS A 61 16.15 6.08 -0.86
N GLN A 62 16.79 5.13 -1.56
CA GLN A 62 16.86 5.13 -3.02
C GLN A 62 15.46 5.05 -3.65
N ALA A 63 14.62 4.12 -3.18
CA ALA A 63 13.24 3.99 -3.66
C ALA A 63 12.46 5.30 -3.43
N PHE A 64 12.52 5.87 -2.22
CA PHE A 64 11.78 7.08 -1.87
C PHE A 64 12.25 8.31 -2.67
N ALA A 65 13.52 8.37 -3.07
CA ALA A 65 14.05 9.45 -3.90
C ALA A 65 13.63 9.33 -5.38
N SER A 66 13.21 8.14 -5.83
CA SER A 66 12.84 7.88 -7.23
C SER A 66 11.40 8.26 -7.58
N VAL A 67 10.58 8.61 -6.57
CA VAL A 67 9.15 8.87 -6.73
C VAL A 67 8.70 10.09 -5.95
N PRO A 68 7.59 10.76 -6.35
CA PRO A 68 7.08 11.91 -5.62
C PRO A 68 6.55 11.54 -4.22
N SER A 69 6.09 10.29 -4.03
CA SER A 69 5.56 9.84 -2.75
C SER A 69 5.65 8.32 -2.58
N ALA A 70 6.23 7.87 -1.48
CA ALA A 70 6.27 6.46 -1.11
C ALA A 70 5.01 6.02 -0.34
N PHE A 71 4.75 4.72 -0.26
CA PHE A 71 3.62 4.18 0.50
C PHE A 71 3.86 4.25 2.01
N ALA A 72 2.80 4.43 2.79
CA ALA A 72 2.87 4.50 4.25
C ALA A 72 3.53 3.24 4.85
N ARG A 73 3.20 2.05 4.32
CA ARG A 73 3.81 0.79 4.77
C ARG A 73 5.34 0.81 4.64
N ASP A 74 5.86 1.38 3.57
CA ASP A 74 7.30 1.38 3.30
C ASP A 74 8.01 2.40 4.19
N TYR A 75 7.40 3.56 4.45
CA TYR A 75 7.90 4.48 5.49
C TYR A 75 7.93 3.85 6.88
N TYR A 76 6.95 3.01 7.21
CA TYR A 76 6.94 2.28 8.48
C TYR A 76 8.12 1.31 8.56
N ASN A 77 8.33 0.49 7.53
CA ASN A 77 9.44 -0.46 7.50
C ASN A 77 10.80 0.25 7.53
N ALA A 78 10.95 1.38 6.85
CA ALA A 78 12.15 2.21 6.92
C ALA A 78 12.36 2.84 8.31
N ALA A 79 11.30 3.26 9.00
CA ALA A 79 11.38 3.76 10.37
C ALA A 79 11.86 2.68 11.34
N VAL A 80 11.40 1.44 11.18
CA VAL A 80 11.86 0.29 11.97
C VAL A 80 13.33 -0.01 11.68
N ALA A 81 13.76 -0.04 10.42
CA ALA A 81 15.16 -0.25 10.06
C ALA A 81 16.07 0.83 10.67
N ALA A 82 15.70 2.11 10.54
CA ALA A 82 16.43 3.23 11.14
C ALA A 82 16.50 3.11 12.67
N LEU A 83 15.41 2.70 13.32
CA LEU A 83 15.40 2.51 14.77
C LEU A 83 16.37 1.42 15.22
N LEU A 84 16.43 0.29 14.51
CA LEU A 84 17.33 -0.82 14.82
C LEU A 84 18.81 -0.44 14.64
N LEU A 85 19.10 0.51 13.75
CA LEU A 85 20.43 1.12 13.59
C LEU A 85 20.71 2.26 14.57
N GLN A 86 19.78 2.57 15.47
CA GLN A 86 19.84 3.72 16.39
C GLN A 86 19.91 5.09 15.67
N GLU A 87 19.49 5.14 14.42
CA GLU A 87 19.39 6.35 13.59
C GLU A 87 18.14 7.16 13.96
N ARG A 88 18.18 7.75 15.16
CA ARG A 88 17.03 8.41 15.79
C ARG A 88 16.44 9.52 14.93
N LYS A 89 17.27 10.33 14.27
CA LYS A 89 16.79 11.43 13.42
C LYS A 89 15.94 10.89 12.28
N GLU A 90 16.47 9.91 11.55
CA GLU A 90 15.79 9.31 10.41
C GLU A 90 14.53 8.55 10.83
N THR A 91 14.57 7.88 11.98
CA THR A 91 13.40 7.25 12.57
C THR A 91 12.25 8.26 12.70
N PHE A 92 12.49 9.41 13.33
CA PHE A 92 11.46 10.44 13.48
C PHE A 92 11.09 11.09 12.15
N ASP A 93 12.03 11.27 11.21
CA ASP A 93 11.72 11.78 9.88
C ASP A 93 10.72 10.86 9.15
N TYR A 94 10.85 9.54 9.25
CA TYR A 94 9.88 8.60 8.68
C TYR A 94 8.55 8.56 9.44
N LEU A 95 8.56 8.61 10.78
CA LEU A 95 7.33 8.75 11.57
C LEU A 95 6.55 10.01 11.19
N GLU A 96 7.24 11.11 10.86
CA GLU A 96 6.61 12.33 10.35
C GLU A 96 5.97 12.14 8.97
N LYS A 97 6.60 11.36 8.09
CA LYS A 97 6.02 10.99 6.79
C LYS A 97 4.77 10.09 6.95
N LEU A 98 4.76 9.19 7.92
CA LEU A 98 3.55 8.40 8.27
C LEU A 98 2.39 9.30 8.70
N VAL A 99 2.65 10.29 9.57
CA VAL A 99 1.61 11.25 9.98
C VAL A 99 1.11 12.06 8.78
N ALA A 100 1.99 12.41 7.83
CA ALA A 100 1.61 13.10 6.60
C ALA A 100 0.74 12.23 5.66
N LYS A 101 0.76 10.90 5.82
CA LYS A 101 -0.14 9.96 5.13
C LYS A 101 -1.45 9.72 5.87
N GLY A 102 -1.61 10.27 7.08
CA GLY A 102 -2.80 10.11 7.90
C GLY A 102 -2.72 9.02 8.97
N VAL A 103 -1.55 8.40 9.19
CA VAL A 103 -1.36 7.46 10.30
C VAL A 103 -1.53 8.20 11.64
N SER A 104 -2.31 7.61 12.55
CA SER A 104 -2.60 8.23 13.83
C SER A 104 -1.47 8.06 14.85
N LEU A 105 -1.37 8.99 15.81
CA LEU A 105 -0.46 8.85 16.94
C LEU A 105 -0.79 7.60 17.78
N ASP A 106 -2.08 7.36 18.04
CA ASP A 106 -2.55 6.17 18.77
C ASP A 106 -2.11 4.87 18.08
N TYR A 107 -2.21 4.79 16.76
CA TYR A 107 -1.69 3.64 16.02
C TYR A 107 -0.19 3.45 16.25
N LEU A 108 0.61 4.52 16.17
CA LEU A 108 2.07 4.48 16.36
C LEU A 108 2.46 4.10 17.80
N GLU A 109 1.73 4.61 18.80
CA GLU A 109 1.93 4.32 20.23
C GLU A 109 1.62 2.85 20.57
N ARG A 110 0.77 2.18 19.79
CA ARG A 110 0.44 0.76 19.96
C ARG A 110 1.44 -0.19 19.30
N GLN A 111 2.45 0.32 18.60
CA GLN A 111 3.44 -0.54 17.92
C GLN A 111 4.58 -0.88 18.89
N PRO A 112 4.74 -2.15 19.30
CA PRO A 112 5.73 -2.51 20.32
C PRO A 112 7.17 -2.15 19.94
N VAL A 113 7.46 -2.12 18.64
CA VAL A 113 8.77 -1.74 18.11
C VAL A 113 9.18 -0.31 18.50
N PHE A 114 8.21 0.59 18.75
CA PHE A 114 8.46 1.98 19.11
C PHE A 114 8.41 2.25 20.62
N ASP A 115 8.14 1.26 21.47
CA ASP A 115 7.99 1.44 22.93
C ASP A 115 9.21 2.11 23.57
N SER A 116 10.41 1.72 23.13
CA SER A 116 11.69 2.29 23.60
C SER A 116 11.81 3.80 23.32
N LEU A 117 11.13 4.31 22.28
CA LEU A 117 11.11 5.73 21.95
C LEU A 117 10.19 6.51 22.88
N GLN A 118 9.10 5.91 23.36
CA GLN A 118 8.02 6.63 24.04
C GLN A 118 8.47 7.30 25.34
N ALA A 119 9.43 6.70 26.05
CA ALA A 119 10.04 7.27 27.25
C ALA A 119 10.98 8.47 26.97
N THR A 120 11.34 8.71 25.71
CA THR A 120 12.35 9.72 25.36
C THR A 120 11.78 11.14 25.30
N ARG A 121 12.64 12.14 25.52
CA ARG A 121 12.30 13.56 25.27
C ARG A 121 11.90 13.82 23.80
N HIS A 122 12.45 13.06 22.86
CA HIS A 122 12.18 13.20 21.43
C HIS A 122 10.75 12.78 21.10
N TRP A 123 10.29 11.65 21.64
CA TRP A 123 8.91 11.22 21.48
C TRP A 123 7.91 12.21 22.08
N ARG A 124 8.15 12.67 23.32
CA ARG A 124 7.32 13.74 23.92
C ARG A 124 7.21 14.98 23.02
N LYS A 125 8.31 15.37 22.35
CA LYS A 125 8.31 16.47 21.38
C LYS A 125 7.53 16.11 20.11
N PHE A 126 7.66 14.90 19.61
CA PHE A 126 6.92 14.38 18.45
C PHE A 126 5.40 14.36 18.72
N ALA A 127 4.97 13.71 19.81
CA ALA A 127 3.58 13.63 20.25
C ALA A 127 2.96 15.02 20.47
N ARG A 128 3.66 15.93 21.15
CA ARG A 128 3.19 17.31 21.34
C ARG A 128 2.99 18.07 20.01
N LYS A 129 3.78 17.76 18.98
CA LYS A 129 3.65 18.38 17.64
C LYS A 129 2.61 17.68 16.76
N TYR A 130 2.16 16.47 17.12
CA TYR A 130 1.24 15.68 16.32
C TYR A 130 -0.06 16.43 15.97
N PRO A 131 -0.78 17.13 16.89
CA PRO A 131 -2.00 17.84 16.52
C PRO A 131 -1.81 18.87 15.40
N LYS A 132 -0.67 19.57 15.38
CA LYS A 132 -0.33 20.51 14.30
C LYS A 132 -0.09 19.78 12.97
N ARG A 133 0.63 18.65 12.98
CA ARG A 133 0.88 17.85 11.79
C ARG A 133 -0.40 17.21 11.25
N ARG A 134 -1.25 16.72 12.15
CA ARG A 134 -2.54 16.14 11.80
C ARG A 134 -3.47 17.17 11.16
N ARG A 135 -3.49 18.41 11.67
CA ARG A 135 -4.21 19.50 11.03
C ARG A 135 -3.71 19.77 9.61
N LYS A 136 -2.39 19.82 9.40
CA LYS A 136 -1.80 19.99 8.06
C LYS A 136 -2.19 18.85 7.11
N TYR A 137 -2.18 17.61 7.60
CA TYR A 137 -2.69 16.47 6.83
C TYR A 137 -4.17 16.68 6.46
N ASN A 138 -5.03 17.00 7.45
CA ASN A 138 -6.45 17.24 7.22
C ASN A 138 -6.72 18.36 6.21
N GLU A 139 -5.92 19.42 6.19
CA GLU A 139 -6.02 20.52 5.21
C GLU A 139 -5.62 20.09 3.79
N GLY A 140 -4.81 19.03 3.65
CA GLY A 140 -4.22 18.62 2.37
C GLY A 140 -4.90 17.42 1.68
N PHE A 141 -5.56 16.52 2.42
CA PHE A 141 -6.21 15.34 1.82
C PHE A 141 -7.68 15.61 1.45
N ASN A 142 -8.18 14.90 0.44
CA ASN A 142 -9.54 15.05 -0.05
C ASN A 142 -10.54 14.34 0.90
N GLN A 143 -10.93 15.04 1.96
CA GLN A 143 -11.86 14.58 2.99
C GLN A 143 -13.22 14.18 2.41
N GLU A 144 -13.73 14.98 1.47
CA GLU A 144 -15.03 14.73 0.84
C GLU A 144 -15.00 13.44 0.01
N LEU A 145 -13.98 13.25 -0.83
CA LEU A 145 -13.81 12.01 -1.58
C LEU A 145 -13.65 10.81 -0.64
N ARG A 146 -12.88 10.94 0.45
CA ARG A 146 -12.75 9.85 1.44
C ARG A 146 -14.11 9.48 2.03
N ALA A 147 -14.89 10.46 2.47
CA ALA A 147 -16.23 10.22 3.02
C ALA A 147 -17.18 9.57 2.00
N ASN A 148 -17.13 10.03 0.75
CA ASN A 148 -17.90 9.47 -0.37
C ASN A 148 -17.51 8.00 -0.66
N LEU A 149 -16.23 7.66 -0.57
CA LEU A 149 -15.74 6.29 -0.74
C LEU A 149 -16.15 5.38 0.42
N ASP A 150 -16.12 5.90 1.66
CA ASP A 150 -16.61 5.18 2.84
C ASP A 150 -18.14 4.95 2.77
N GLU A 151 -18.90 5.88 2.17
CA GLU A 151 -20.34 5.70 1.88
C GLU A 151 -20.59 4.50 0.95
N LEU A 152 -19.73 4.25 -0.04
CA LEU A 152 -19.88 3.08 -0.93
C LEU A 152 -19.86 1.77 -0.15
N TYR A 153 -18.93 1.65 0.80
CA TYR A 153 -18.84 0.49 1.67
C TYR A 153 -20.10 0.35 2.55
N ALA A 154 -20.52 1.44 3.19
CA ALA A 154 -21.72 1.44 4.04
C ALA A 154 -22.97 0.99 3.26
N ARG A 155 -23.14 1.48 2.03
CA ARG A 155 -24.25 1.09 1.14
C ARG A 155 -24.20 -0.39 0.75
N ASP A 156 -23.02 -0.90 0.37
CA ASP A 156 -22.86 -2.32 0.01
C ASP A 156 -23.20 -3.23 1.20
N GLN A 157 -22.79 -2.84 2.41
CA GLN A 157 -22.97 -3.66 3.60
C GLN A 157 -24.37 -3.60 4.21
N TYR A 158 -25.07 -2.47 4.13
CA TYR A 158 -26.34 -2.25 4.83
C TYR A 158 -27.37 -3.37 4.61
N PHE A 159 -27.74 -3.65 3.35
CA PHE A 159 -28.74 -4.68 3.05
C PHE A 159 -28.20 -6.11 3.13
N ARG A 160 -26.88 -6.30 3.10
CA ARG A 160 -26.27 -7.61 3.30
C ARG A 160 -26.33 -8.04 4.76
N GLN A 161 -26.20 -7.09 5.67
CA GLN A 161 -26.25 -7.30 7.12
C GLN A 161 -27.67 -7.19 7.68
N ALA A 162 -28.60 -6.60 6.92
CA ALA A 162 -30.02 -6.55 7.27
C ALA A 162 -30.65 -7.95 7.40
N LYS A 163 -31.75 -8.05 8.15
CA LYS A 163 -32.47 -9.31 8.39
C LYS A 163 -32.86 -9.98 7.08
N GLY A 164 -32.33 -11.18 6.84
CA GLY A 164 -32.57 -11.96 5.63
C GLY A 164 -31.58 -11.70 4.49
N GLY A 165 -30.72 -10.68 4.62
CA GLY A 165 -29.55 -10.44 3.78
C GLY A 165 -29.82 -10.57 2.28
N TRP A 166 -28.94 -11.27 1.58
CA TRP A 166 -29.08 -11.51 0.13
C TRP A 166 -30.39 -12.21 -0.25
N ARG A 167 -30.88 -13.13 0.59
CA ARG A 167 -32.11 -13.91 0.31
C ARG A 167 -33.35 -13.00 0.21
N VAL A 168 -33.40 -11.93 0.99
CA VAL A 168 -34.55 -11.00 1.03
C VAL A 168 -34.28 -9.74 0.20
N HIS A 169 -33.04 -9.25 0.16
CA HIS A 169 -32.69 -7.95 -0.42
C HIS A 169 -31.86 -8.05 -1.71
N GLY A 170 -31.76 -9.22 -2.34
CA GLY A 170 -30.88 -9.47 -3.49
C GLY A 170 -31.02 -8.45 -4.63
N ASP A 171 -32.25 -8.07 -4.99
CA ASP A 171 -32.49 -7.08 -6.05
C ASP A 171 -32.01 -5.67 -5.66
N THR A 172 -32.24 -5.26 -4.42
CA THR A 172 -31.74 -3.99 -3.87
C THR A 172 -30.22 -3.97 -3.83
N ILE A 173 -29.60 -5.07 -3.39
CA ILE A 173 -28.14 -5.19 -3.33
C ILE A 173 -27.54 -5.09 -4.74
N LYS A 174 -28.11 -5.78 -5.73
CA LYS A 174 -27.65 -5.67 -7.14
C LYS A 174 -27.76 -4.24 -7.67
N LYS A 175 -28.86 -3.53 -7.38
CA LYS A 175 -29.02 -2.10 -7.76
C LYS A 175 -27.95 -1.22 -7.10
N ILE A 176 -27.63 -1.49 -5.84
CA ILE A 176 -26.56 -0.78 -5.12
C ILE A 176 -25.19 -1.09 -5.71
N GLU A 177 -24.88 -2.34 -6.04
CA GLU A 177 -23.61 -2.73 -6.67
C GLU A 177 -23.41 -1.97 -8.00
N VAL A 178 -24.43 -1.91 -8.86
CA VAL A 178 -24.37 -1.16 -10.13
C VAL A 178 -24.17 0.33 -9.88
N ALA A 179 -24.95 0.93 -8.98
CA ALA A 179 -24.84 2.36 -8.67
C ALA A 179 -23.47 2.71 -8.05
N ASN A 180 -22.95 1.88 -7.15
CA ASN A 180 -21.65 2.08 -6.52
C ASN A 180 -20.52 1.95 -7.53
N THR A 181 -20.61 1.01 -8.48
CA THR A 181 -19.64 0.85 -9.57
C THR A 181 -19.60 2.11 -10.44
N ALA A 182 -20.76 2.64 -10.84
CA ALA A 182 -20.84 3.87 -11.63
C ALA A 182 -20.26 5.09 -10.88
N LYS A 183 -20.57 5.24 -9.58
CA LYS A 183 -19.98 6.30 -8.74
C LYS A 183 -18.46 6.20 -8.66
N LEU A 184 -17.95 5.01 -8.36
CA LEU A 184 -16.51 4.77 -8.24
C LEU A 184 -15.79 5.09 -9.56
N LEU A 185 -16.31 4.62 -10.69
CA LEU A 185 -15.74 4.92 -12.00
C LEU A 185 -15.77 6.43 -12.31
N GLY A 186 -16.86 7.12 -11.97
CA GLY A 186 -16.94 8.58 -12.13
C GLY A 186 -15.88 9.34 -11.32
N TRP A 187 -15.59 8.90 -10.08
CA TRP A 187 -14.51 9.49 -9.29
C TRP A 187 -13.12 9.11 -9.81
N ILE A 188 -12.95 7.88 -10.32
CA ILE A 188 -11.70 7.47 -10.97
C ILE A 188 -11.46 8.28 -12.24
N ASP A 189 -12.49 8.62 -13.01
CA ASP A 189 -12.36 9.47 -14.18
C ASP A 189 -11.98 10.91 -13.78
N ALA A 190 -12.66 11.47 -12.78
CA ALA A 190 -12.44 12.84 -12.33
C ALA A 190 -11.09 13.05 -11.61
N TYR A 191 -10.64 12.07 -10.82
CA TYR A 191 -9.49 12.23 -9.93
C TYR A 191 -8.37 11.20 -10.15
N GLY A 192 -8.60 10.17 -10.96
CA GLY A 192 -7.81 8.94 -11.01
C GLY A 192 -8.08 8.01 -9.81
N TYR A 193 -7.39 6.88 -9.73
CA TYR A 193 -7.58 5.92 -8.64
C TYR A 193 -7.36 6.58 -7.25
N PRO A 194 -8.26 6.43 -6.27
CA PRO A 194 -8.11 7.07 -4.96
C PRO A 194 -7.01 6.40 -4.11
N GLY A 195 -5.78 6.93 -4.20
CA GLY A 195 -4.61 6.43 -3.48
C GLY A 195 -4.30 7.16 -2.17
N GLU A 196 -3.30 6.67 -1.43
CA GLU A 196 -2.95 7.17 -0.08
C GLU A 196 -2.61 8.66 -0.04
N ASP A 197 -2.02 9.23 -1.09
CA ASP A 197 -1.73 10.68 -1.14
C ASP A 197 -2.99 11.55 -1.24
N GLN A 198 -4.06 11.00 -1.80
CA GLN A 198 -5.29 11.73 -2.03
C GLN A 198 -6.27 11.57 -0.87
N ILE A 199 -6.40 10.35 -0.33
CA ILE A 199 -7.44 10.01 0.65
C ILE A 199 -6.87 9.50 1.99
N GLY A 200 -5.55 9.37 2.12
CA GLY A 200 -4.88 8.84 3.31
C GLY A 200 -5.18 7.38 3.65
N VAL A 201 -4.65 6.92 4.79
CA VAL A 201 -4.71 5.51 5.26
C VAL A 201 -5.59 5.28 6.49
N ALA A 202 -6.63 6.10 6.69
CA ALA A 202 -7.62 6.00 7.78
C ALA A 202 -7.03 5.57 9.14
N ASP A 203 -6.09 6.38 9.63
CA ASP A 203 -5.49 6.29 10.97
C ASP A 203 -4.57 5.10 11.24
N THR A 204 -4.45 4.15 10.33
CA THR A 204 -3.61 2.93 10.46
C THR A 204 -2.68 2.76 9.25
N LEU A 205 -2.12 1.57 9.02
CA LEU A 205 -1.51 1.20 7.74
C LEU A 205 -2.52 0.44 6.88
N GLU A 206 -3.63 1.11 6.52
CA GLU A 206 -4.71 0.53 5.72
C GLU A 206 -4.14 -0.11 4.45
N GLN A 207 -4.19 -1.45 4.37
CA GLN A 207 -3.57 -2.21 3.29
C GLN A 207 -4.42 -2.23 2.02
N LEU A 208 -5.75 -2.17 2.19
CA LEU A 208 -6.74 -2.16 1.13
C LEU A 208 -7.89 -1.26 1.59
N PRO A 209 -8.17 -0.14 0.90
CA PRO A 209 -9.25 0.76 1.27
C PRO A 209 -10.61 0.07 1.24
N ARG A 210 -11.51 0.43 2.16
CA ARG A 210 -12.85 -0.19 2.26
C ARG A 210 -13.66 -0.16 0.97
N PHE A 211 -13.52 0.88 0.15
CA PHE A 211 -14.24 0.99 -1.12
C PHE A 211 -13.81 -0.09 -2.14
N SER A 212 -12.67 -0.76 -1.94
CA SER A 212 -12.19 -1.84 -2.81
C SER A 212 -13.19 -2.99 -2.90
N ILE A 213 -14.08 -3.14 -1.92
CA ILE A 213 -15.19 -4.09 -1.98
C ILE A 213 -16.04 -3.91 -3.25
N VAL A 214 -16.19 -2.68 -3.76
CA VAL A 214 -16.93 -2.41 -4.99
C VAL A 214 -16.26 -3.09 -6.18
N ILE A 215 -14.93 -3.11 -6.22
CA ILE A 215 -14.11 -3.77 -7.24
C ILE A 215 -14.17 -5.29 -7.04
N GLU A 216 -14.00 -5.78 -5.80
CA GLU A 216 -14.03 -7.21 -5.48
C GLU A 216 -15.31 -7.92 -5.96
N ARG A 217 -16.45 -7.21 -5.99
CA ARG A 217 -17.73 -7.79 -6.44
C ARG A 217 -17.82 -8.00 -7.96
N GLN A 218 -16.93 -7.42 -8.75
CA GLN A 218 -17.03 -7.34 -10.21
C GLN A 218 -16.42 -8.53 -10.93
N THR A 219 -16.75 -9.73 -10.52
CA THR A 219 -16.12 -10.93 -11.08
C THR A 219 -16.60 -11.24 -12.50
N LYS A 220 -15.76 -11.92 -13.28
CA LYS A 220 -16.12 -12.41 -14.62
C LYS A 220 -17.36 -13.31 -14.60
N ALA A 221 -17.48 -14.17 -13.59
CA ALA A 221 -18.65 -15.03 -13.41
C ALA A 221 -19.97 -14.25 -13.26
N ARG A 222 -19.89 -13.03 -12.72
CA ARG A 222 -21.04 -12.14 -12.53
C ARG A 222 -21.22 -11.12 -13.67
N LYS A 223 -20.41 -11.21 -14.73
CA LYS A 223 -20.34 -10.21 -15.80
C LYS A 223 -20.12 -8.79 -15.24
N GLY A 224 -19.28 -8.68 -14.21
CA GLY A 224 -18.92 -7.41 -13.60
C GLY A 224 -18.07 -6.54 -14.53
N HIS A 225 -17.91 -5.27 -14.15
CA HIS A 225 -17.03 -4.34 -14.84
C HIS A 225 -15.57 -4.78 -14.72
N ASP A 226 -14.79 -4.63 -15.79
CA ASP A 226 -13.37 -4.99 -15.81
C ASP A 226 -12.51 -3.83 -15.30
N PHE A 227 -11.96 -3.96 -14.09
CA PHE A 227 -11.06 -2.98 -13.48
C PHE A 227 -9.57 -3.21 -13.84
N SER A 228 -9.23 -4.09 -14.78
CA SER A 228 -7.84 -4.45 -15.06
C SER A 228 -6.97 -3.26 -15.46
N ASP A 229 -7.45 -2.43 -16.39
CA ASP A 229 -6.72 -1.25 -16.85
C ASP A 229 -6.61 -0.18 -15.76
N VAL A 230 -7.68 -0.02 -14.96
CA VAL A 230 -7.70 0.92 -13.82
C VAL A 230 -6.63 0.52 -12.80
N LEU A 231 -6.60 -0.74 -12.40
CA LEU A 231 -5.69 -1.24 -11.36
C LEU A 231 -4.23 -1.25 -11.84
N THR A 232 -3.97 -1.73 -13.04
CA THR A 232 -2.60 -1.75 -13.60
C THR A 232 -2.04 -0.34 -13.76
N LYS A 233 -2.84 0.60 -14.26
CA LYS A 233 -2.46 2.02 -14.33
C LYS A 233 -2.25 2.63 -12.95
N ALA A 234 -3.11 2.31 -11.98
CA ALA A 234 -2.98 2.79 -10.61
C ALA A 234 -1.67 2.33 -9.95
N VAL A 235 -1.22 1.09 -10.21
CA VAL A 235 0.07 0.60 -9.70
C VAL A 235 1.23 1.37 -10.31
N LYS A 236 1.27 1.52 -11.64
CA LYS A 236 2.32 2.30 -12.33
C LYS A 236 2.42 3.74 -11.83
N GLN A 237 1.28 4.32 -11.46
CA GLN A 237 1.19 5.68 -10.93
C GLN A 237 1.44 5.79 -9.42
N GLY A 238 1.74 4.68 -8.73
CA GLY A 238 1.96 4.70 -7.28
C GLY A 238 0.71 4.95 -6.43
N ARG A 239 -0.48 4.71 -7.00
CA ARG A 239 -1.77 4.98 -6.32
C ARG A 239 -2.30 3.78 -5.54
N ILE A 240 -1.83 2.58 -5.86
CA ILE A 240 -2.11 1.34 -5.13
C ILE A 240 -0.87 0.47 -5.15
N ALA A 241 -0.56 -0.20 -4.05
CA ALA A 241 0.51 -1.19 -4.01
C ALA A 241 0.16 -2.43 -4.88
N PRO A 242 1.17 -3.10 -5.45
CA PRO A 242 0.95 -4.18 -6.42
C PRO A 242 0.29 -5.42 -5.80
N GLN A 243 0.54 -5.76 -4.52
CA GLN A 243 -0.13 -6.89 -3.86
C GLN A 243 -1.65 -6.71 -3.75
N PRO A 244 -2.18 -5.58 -3.22
CA PRO A 244 -3.61 -5.27 -3.25
C PRO A 244 -4.21 -5.35 -4.66
N ALA A 245 -3.53 -4.79 -5.66
CA ALA A 245 -4.00 -4.85 -7.05
C ALA A 245 -4.08 -6.30 -7.57
N ALA A 246 -3.03 -7.10 -7.37
CA ALA A 246 -3.02 -8.51 -7.74
C ALA A 246 -4.16 -9.30 -7.09
N TYR A 247 -4.44 -9.03 -5.81
CA TYR A 247 -5.58 -9.65 -5.13
C TYR A 247 -6.90 -9.31 -5.80
N LEU A 248 -7.17 -8.04 -6.08
CA LEU A 248 -8.40 -7.62 -6.75
C LEU A 248 -8.51 -8.22 -8.17
N LEU A 249 -7.40 -8.31 -8.90
CA LEU A 249 -7.36 -8.91 -10.23
C LEU A 249 -7.60 -10.43 -10.20
N ASP A 250 -7.01 -11.15 -9.24
CA ASP A 250 -7.24 -12.58 -9.04
C ASP A 250 -8.71 -12.85 -8.66
N GLN A 251 -9.29 -12.03 -7.77
CA GLN A 251 -10.71 -12.11 -7.42
C GLN A 251 -11.62 -11.86 -8.63
N GLN A 252 -11.33 -10.81 -9.41
CA GLN A 252 -12.09 -10.48 -10.62
C GLN A 252 -12.03 -11.63 -11.65
N ALA A 253 -10.84 -12.22 -11.83
CA ALA A 253 -10.62 -13.32 -12.77
C ALA A 253 -11.24 -14.64 -12.30
N GLY A 254 -11.47 -14.82 -11.00
CA GLY A 254 -11.92 -16.08 -10.40
C GLY A 254 -10.87 -17.20 -10.45
N ARG A 255 -9.59 -16.83 -10.64
CA ARG A 255 -8.45 -17.76 -10.69
C ARG A 255 -7.17 -17.05 -10.26
N SER A 256 -6.18 -17.81 -9.81
CA SER A 256 -4.88 -17.30 -9.37
C SER A 256 -3.99 -16.94 -10.58
N LYS A 257 -4.06 -15.69 -11.06
CA LYS A 257 -3.19 -15.16 -12.12
C LYS A 257 -1.87 -14.64 -11.56
N TYR A 258 -1.90 -14.06 -10.36
CA TYR A 258 -0.75 -13.43 -9.71
C TYR A 258 -0.29 -14.19 -8.45
N GLY A 259 -0.97 -15.26 -8.05
CA GLY A 259 -0.63 -15.98 -6.83
C GLY A 259 -0.87 -15.14 -5.58
N SER A 260 -1.86 -14.23 -5.60
CA SER A 260 -2.09 -13.29 -4.49
C SER A 260 -2.44 -13.97 -3.16
N ARG A 261 -2.87 -15.25 -3.23
CA ARG A 261 -3.15 -16.14 -2.11
C ARG A 261 -2.48 -17.51 -2.29
N ALA A 262 -1.29 -17.53 -2.90
CA ALA A 262 -0.56 -18.77 -3.19
C ALA A 262 -0.10 -19.53 -1.92
N PHE A 263 0.06 -18.81 -0.81
CA PHE A 263 0.48 -19.37 0.47
C PHE A 263 -0.72 -19.71 1.34
N ILE A 264 -0.69 -20.90 1.91
CA ILE A 264 -1.78 -21.50 2.67
C ILE A 264 -1.27 -21.83 4.06
N LYS A 265 -2.00 -21.43 5.09
CA LYS A 265 -1.78 -21.87 6.48
C LYS A 265 -2.97 -22.72 6.90
N ILE A 266 -2.71 -23.87 7.50
CA ILE A 266 -3.75 -24.78 7.99
C ILE A 266 -3.66 -24.83 9.52
N ASP A 267 -4.67 -24.28 10.18
CA ASP A 267 -4.87 -24.42 11.61
C ASP A 267 -5.89 -25.54 11.87
N CYS A 268 -5.74 -26.28 12.96
CA CYS A 268 -6.69 -27.32 13.37
C CYS A 268 -7.17 -27.05 14.78
N ASP A 269 -8.49 -26.87 14.95
CA ASP A 269 -9.09 -26.44 16.22
C ASP A 269 -9.15 -27.56 17.26
N GLU A 270 -9.39 -28.80 16.83
CA GLU A 270 -9.51 -29.97 17.73
C GLU A 270 -8.26 -30.85 17.76
N CYS A 271 -7.19 -30.43 17.07
CA CYS A 271 -5.93 -31.14 17.07
C CYS A 271 -5.13 -30.84 18.35
N ALA A 272 -4.40 -31.82 18.85
CA ALA A 272 -3.37 -31.58 19.86
C ALA A 272 -2.34 -30.56 19.34
N GLU A 273 -1.67 -29.80 20.22
CA GLU A 273 -0.64 -28.84 19.82
C GLU A 273 0.46 -29.48 18.95
N SER A 274 0.80 -30.75 19.22
CA SER A 274 1.76 -31.53 18.44
C SER A 274 1.32 -31.87 17.01
N ASP A 275 0.03 -31.70 16.72
CA ASP A 275 -0.61 -32.01 15.44
C ASP A 275 -0.97 -30.74 14.63
N GLN A 276 -0.63 -29.55 15.13
CA GLN A 276 -0.81 -28.31 14.37
C GLN A 276 0.15 -28.23 13.19
N ILE A 277 -0.38 -27.95 12.01
CA ILE A 277 0.40 -27.76 10.79
C ILE A 277 0.67 -26.26 10.65
N GLY A 278 1.53 -25.74 11.51
CA GLY A 278 1.87 -24.31 11.61
C GLY A 278 2.68 -23.76 10.42
N GLU A 279 2.64 -24.40 9.26
CA GLU A 279 3.50 -24.13 8.12
C GLU A 279 2.76 -23.45 6.96
N TYR A 280 3.51 -22.62 6.22
CA TYR A 280 3.02 -21.97 5.01
C TYR A 280 3.27 -22.89 3.81
N LEU A 281 2.19 -23.50 3.36
CA LEU A 281 2.15 -24.40 2.22
C LEU A 281 1.91 -23.63 0.94
N THR A 282 2.24 -24.24 -0.20
CA THR A 282 1.81 -23.74 -1.51
C THR A 282 0.99 -24.80 -2.22
N GLY A 283 0.01 -24.38 -3.02
CA GLY A 283 -0.67 -25.31 -3.92
C GLY A 283 0.34 -26.02 -4.82
N ASN A 284 0.14 -27.32 -5.07
CA ASN A 284 0.95 -28.05 -6.04
C ASN A 284 0.92 -27.31 -7.39
N MET A 285 2.06 -26.74 -7.76
CA MET A 285 2.19 -25.91 -8.95
C MET A 285 3.38 -26.43 -9.76
N ASP A 286 3.11 -26.80 -11.00
CA ASP A 286 4.16 -27.12 -11.96
C ASP A 286 5.01 -25.88 -12.27
N GLU A 287 6.21 -26.13 -12.80
CA GLU A 287 7.20 -25.09 -13.04
C GLU A 287 6.74 -24.08 -14.11
N GLU A 288 5.98 -24.51 -15.12
CA GLU A 288 5.44 -23.64 -16.16
C GLU A 288 4.42 -22.64 -15.58
N THR A 289 3.51 -23.14 -14.74
CA THR A 289 2.51 -22.32 -14.05
C THR A 289 3.20 -21.34 -13.10
N ARG A 290 4.24 -21.77 -12.38
CA ARG A 290 5.03 -20.89 -11.52
C ARG A 290 5.70 -19.77 -12.31
N GLN A 291 6.38 -20.11 -13.40
CA GLN A 291 7.04 -19.12 -14.27
C GLN A 291 6.03 -18.12 -14.86
N ARG A 292 4.86 -18.59 -15.28
CA ARG A 292 3.78 -17.71 -15.76
C ARG A 292 3.28 -16.76 -14.67
N ILE A 293 3.11 -17.25 -13.44
CA ILE A 293 2.70 -16.40 -12.31
C ILE A 293 3.80 -15.38 -12.01
N ASP A 294 5.07 -15.80 -11.93
CA ASP A 294 6.18 -14.90 -11.64
C ASP A 294 6.37 -13.83 -12.73
N SER A 295 6.14 -14.19 -14.00
CA SER A 295 6.11 -13.23 -15.11
C SER A 295 4.97 -12.20 -14.95
N ASN A 296 3.73 -12.66 -14.69
CA ASN A 296 2.61 -11.75 -14.42
C ASN A 296 2.89 -10.84 -13.22
N ARG A 297 3.51 -11.39 -12.16
CA ARG A 297 3.88 -10.67 -10.95
C ARG A 297 4.86 -9.54 -11.29
N GLN A 298 5.94 -9.85 -12.00
CA GLN A 298 6.93 -8.86 -12.41
C GLN A 298 6.33 -7.74 -13.26
N GLU A 299 5.45 -8.07 -14.22
CA GLU A 299 4.75 -7.07 -15.04
C GLU A 299 3.89 -6.10 -14.22
N LEU A 300 3.31 -6.58 -13.11
CA LEU A 300 2.54 -5.75 -12.18
C LEU A 300 3.42 -5.04 -11.13
N GLY A 301 4.74 -5.27 -11.11
CA GLY A 301 5.64 -4.71 -10.10
C GLY A 301 5.70 -5.52 -8.79
N LEU A 302 5.28 -6.78 -8.81
CA LEU A 302 5.48 -7.74 -7.73
C LEU A 302 6.81 -8.48 -7.88
N GLU A 303 7.37 -8.87 -6.73
CA GLU A 303 8.44 -9.85 -6.65
C GLU A 303 7.96 -11.26 -7.01
N PRO A 304 8.84 -12.18 -7.45
CA PRO A 304 8.51 -13.59 -7.61
C PRO A 304 7.95 -14.23 -6.33
N LEU A 305 7.14 -15.28 -6.45
CA LEU A 305 6.55 -15.99 -5.31
C LEU A 305 7.61 -16.50 -4.33
N GLY A 306 8.77 -16.92 -4.82
CA GLY A 306 9.87 -17.38 -3.98
C GLY A 306 10.36 -16.29 -3.00
N GLU A 307 10.52 -15.06 -3.48
CA GLU A 307 10.93 -13.94 -2.65
C GLU A 307 9.80 -13.50 -1.70
N TYR A 308 8.55 -13.53 -2.16
CA TYR A 308 7.41 -13.24 -1.30
C TYR A 308 7.28 -14.24 -0.14
N ARG A 309 7.60 -15.52 -0.37
CA ARG A 309 7.65 -16.56 0.68
C ARG A 309 8.59 -16.15 1.80
N LEU A 310 9.81 -15.69 1.47
CA LEU A 310 10.80 -15.28 2.45
C LEU A 310 10.27 -14.18 3.38
N LYS A 311 9.52 -13.22 2.82
CA LYS A 311 8.89 -12.12 3.58
C LYS A 311 7.77 -12.61 4.50
N ILE A 312 6.95 -13.57 4.03
CA ILE A 312 5.91 -14.20 4.85
C ILE A 312 6.53 -14.95 6.03
N LEU A 313 7.54 -15.79 5.77
CA LEU A 313 8.24 -16.55 6.81
C LEU A 313 8.98 -15.63 7.79
N HIS A 314 9.56 -14.54 7.31
CA HIS A 314 10.15 -13.54 8.21
C HIS A 314 9.12 -12.95 9.17
N GLY A 315 7.92 -12.61 8.67
CA GLY A 315 6.84 -12.03 9.50
C GLY A 315 6.33 -12.93 10.63
N THR A 316 6.61 -14.23 10.61
CA THR A 316 6.24 -15.14 11.71
C THR A 316 7.22 -15.10 12.87
N THR A 317 8.48 -14.79 12.57
CA THR A 317 9.58 -14.74 13.56
C THR A 317 9.86 -13.31 14.01
N ASP A 318 9.67 -12.33 13.12
CA ASP A 318 9.88 -10.92 13.38
C ASP A 318 8.64 -10.09 13.00
N LYS A 319 7.85 -9.75 14.01
CA LYS A 319 6.60 -8.98 13.86
C LYS A 319 6.81 -7.46 13.77
N ARG A 320 8.07 -7.00 13.90
CA ARG A 320 8.43 -5.57 13.89
C ARG A 320 8.22 -4.96 12.51
N PHE A 321 8.48 -5.73 11.45
CA PHE A 321 8.28 -5.28 10.06
C PHE A 321 6.93 -5.72 9.49
N LYS A 322 6.43 -4.99 8.49
CA LYS A 322 5.16 -5.26 7.77
C LYS A 322 5.47 -5.59 6.31
N LEU A 323 6.13 -6.74 6.08
CA LEU A 323 6.58 -7.16 4.74
C LEU A 323 5.50 -7.90 3.95
N SER A 324 4.62 -8.64 4.64
CA SER A 324 3.52 -9.40 4.04
C SER A 324 2.15 -8.75 4.32
N TYR A 325 1.14 -9.19 3.56
CA TYR A 325 -0.25 -8.83 3.77
C TYR A 325 -0.97 -9.95 4.51
N THR A 326 -1.74 -9.62 5.55
CA THR A 326 -2.39 -10.65 6.37
C THR A 326 -3.42 -11.46 5.60
N TRP A 327 -4.09 -10.83 4.63
CA TRP A 327 -5.09 -11.46 3.76
C TRP A 327 -4.51 -12.16 2.52
N SER A 328 -3.20 -12.03 2.26
CA SER A 328 -2.55 -12.72 1.13
C SER A 328 -2.17 -14.18 1.45
N VAL A 329 -2.41 -14.61 2.69
CA VAL A 329 -2.28 -16.01 3.09
C VAL A 329 -3.69 -16.56 3.24
N ALA A 330 -3.97 -17.66 2.58
CA ALA A 330 -5.22 -18.38 2.78
C ALA A 330 -5.13 -19.18 4.07
N ASN A 331 -5.86 -18.76 5.10
CA ASN A 331 -5.97 -19.49 6.36
C ASN A 331 -7.17 -20.43 6.28
N PHE A 332 -6.94 -21.73 6.49
CA PHE A 332 -7.99 -22.73 6.66
C PHE A 332 -7.96 -23.23 8.10
N VAL A 333 -9.14 -23.33 8.69
CA VAL A 333 -9.34 -23.96 9.98
C VAL A 333 -10.06 -25.29 9.72
N VAL A 334 -9.43 -26.39 10.10
CA VAL A 334 -9.97 -27.74 9.88
C VAL A 334 -10.42 -28.37 11.20
N PRO A 335 -11.49 -29.19 11.17
CA PRO A 335 -12.07 -29.76 12.39
C PRO A 335 -11.27 -30.95 12.93
N SER A 336 -10.39 -31.58 12.14
CA SER A 336 -9.61 -32.73 12.59
C SER A 336 -8.31 -32.91 11.81
N LYS A 337 -7.45 -33.78 12.32
CA LYS A 337 -6.18 -34.16 11.68
C LYS A 337 -6.39 -34.84 10.32
N GLU A 338 -7.45 -35.63 10.18
CA GLU A 338 -7.82 -36.31 8.93
C GLU A 338 -8.24 -35.30 7.87
N ALA A 339 -9.05 -34.30 8.26
CA ALA A 339 -9.42 -33.21 7.36
C ALA A 339 -8.17 -32.40 6.94
N ALA A 340 -7.24 -32.17 7.86
CA ALA A 340 -5.97 -31.54 7.56
C ALA A 340 -5.17 -32.34 6.51
N LYS A 341 -5.06 -33.67 6.68
CA LYS A 341 -4.36 -34.57 5.74
C LYS A 341 -4.94 -34.50 4.33
N VAL A 342 -6.26 -34.50 4.18
CA VAL A 342 -6.92 -34.40 2.86
C VAL A 342 -6.56 -33.10 2.16
N ILE A 343 -6.53 -31.96 2.89
CA ILE A 343 -6.11 -30.69 2.29
C ILE A 343 -4.62 -30.76 1.94
N LEU A 344 -3.78 -31.32 2.82
CA LEU A 344 -2.34 -31.47 2.61
C LEU A 344 -1.99 -32.30 1.37
N GLU A 345 -2.76 -33.31 1.00
CA GLU A 345 -2.51 -34.12 -0.21
C GLU A 345 -2.49 -33.28 -1.50
N SER A 346 -3.24 -32.18 -1.54
CA SER A 346 -3.29 -31.25 -2.66
C SER A 346 -2.23 -30.13 -2.61
N LEU A 347 -1.45 -30.09 -1.52
CA LEU A 347 -0.49 -29.04 -1.22
C LEU A 347 0.92 -29.62 -1.14
N SER A 348 1.91 -28.75 -1.35
CA SER A 348 3.30 -29.09 -1.10
C SER A 348 3.85 -28.24 0.02
N LEU A 349 4.50 -28.92 0.97
CA LEU A 349 5.66 -28.38 1.64
C LEU A 349 6.74 -28.30 0.57
N LYS A 350 7.20 -27.11 0.22
CA LYS A 350 8.29 -26.98 -0.74
C LYS A 350 9.45 -26.25 -0.10
N ASP A 351 10.62 -26.86 -0.25
CA ASP A 351 11.93 -26.54 0.33
C ASP A 351 12.18 -25.02 0.47
#